data_AF-A0A967WF17-F1
#
_entry.id   AF-A0A967WF17-F1
#
_cell.length_a   1.000
_cell.length_b   1.000
_cell.length_c   1.000
_cell.angle_alpha   90.00
_cell.angle_beta   90.00
_cell.angle_gamma   90.00
#
_symmetry.space_group_name_H-M   'P 1'
#
loop_
_entity.id
_entity.type
_entity.pdbx_description
1 polymer ?
#
loop_
_entity_poly.entity_id
_entity_poly.type
_entity_poly.pdbx_seq_one_letter_code
_entity_poly.pdbx_strand_id
1 'polypeptide(L)'
;MGAFRNKQKPEKARGGSKTADARRERRMELERRVLKSFIRVFCRNHHGAGQELCTDCADLQAYALKRLERCPYDPKPKCKKCPTHCYRPDYRMRIKEVMKYSGIYYVKRGRLDWLVRYFMI
;
A
#
# COMPACT_ATOMS: atom_id res chain seq x y z
N MET A 1 -16.28 9.47 60.15
CA MET A 1 -15.48 8.50 59.36
C MET A 1 -15.64 8.88 57.89
N GLY A 2 -14.68 9.49 57.21
CA GLY A 2 -13.40 8.91 56.82
C GLY A 2 -13.41 8.75 55.29
N ALA A 3 -12.99 9.79 54.58
CA ALA A 3 -12.87 9.80 53.12
C ALA A 3 -11.74 8.87 52.66
N PHE A 4 -11.94 8.06 51.62
CA PHE A 4 -10.84 7.60 50.78
C PHE A 4 -11.32 7.34 49.34
N ARG A 5 -10.96 8.27 48.45
CA ARG A 5 -10.74 7.96 47.03
C ARG A 5 -9.68 6.84 46.96
N ASN A 6 -9.78 5.99 45.95
CA ASN A 6 -8.94 6.03 44.74
C ASN A 6 -8.39 4.68 44.27
N LYS A 7 -8.34 4.55 42.95
CA LYS A 7 -7.37 3.76 42.14
C LYS A 7 -7.49 2.23 42.31
N GLN A 8 -7.40 1.40 41.27
CA GLN A 8 -6.29 1.37 40.32
C GLN A 8 -6.74 0.69 39.01
N LYS A 9 -6.75 1.48 37.93
CA LYS A 9 -6.48 0.97 36.58
C LYS A 9 -5.03 0.50 36.57
N PRO A 10 -4.67 -0.67 36.02
CA PRO A 10 -3.27 -1.03 35.93
C PRO A 10 -2.62 -0.17 34.85
N GLU A 11 -1.92 0.88 35.29
CA GLU A 11 -0.74 1.39 34.61
C GLU A 11 0.42 0.40 34.83
N LYS A 12 1.12 0.06 33.75
CA LYS A 12 2.59 -0.01 33.64
C LYS A 12 2.93 -0.44 32.21
N ALA A 13 3.30 0.50 31.35
CA ALA A 13 4.67 0.97 31.15
C ALA A 13 5.52 -0.01 30.34
N ARG A 14 5.84 0.40 29.11
CA ARG A 14 7.14 0.16 28.43
C ARG A 14 7.18 1.03 27.17
N GLY A 15 7.88 2.17 27.28
CA GLY A 15 8.28 2.99 26.15
C GLY A 15 9.27 2.22 25.26
N GLY A 16 9.19 2.43 23.94
CA GLY A 16 10.19 1.91 23.00
C GLY A 16 9.80 1.83 21.52
N SER A 17 8.58 1.40 21.11
CA SER A 17 8.31 1.08 19.69
C SER A 17 7.22 1.90 18.95
N LYS A 18 6.57 2.88 19.60
CA LYS A 18 5.39 3.60 19.01
C LYS A 18 5.63 4.26 17.64
N THR A 19 6.88 4.48 17.23
CA THR A 19 7.22 5.16 15.97
C THR A 19 7.45 4.20 14.80
N ALA A 20 7.96 2.98 15.04
CA ALA A 20 8.30 2.01 14.00
C ALA A 20 7.05 1.33 13.43
N ASP A 21 6.18 0.84 14.32
CA ASP A 21 4.90 0.23 13.96
C ASP A 21 4.00 1.22 13.22
N ALA A 22 3.91 2.46 13.74
CA ALA A 22 3.17 3.53 13.08
C ALA A 22 3.78 3.95 11.73
N ARG A 23 5.11 3.91 11.58
CA ARG A 23 5.79 4.19 10.29
C ARG A 23 5.49 3.08 9.28
N ARG A 24 5.48 1.83 9.74
CA ARG A 24 5.12 0.65 8.93
C ARG A 24 3.68 0.73 8.46
N GLU A 25 2.74 1.04 9.36
CA GLU A 25 1.32 1.22 9.04
C GLU A 25 1.12 2.34 8.01
N ARG A 26 1.71 3.52 8.22
CA ARG A 26 1.67 4.62 7.24
C ARG A 26 2.22 4.22 5.87
N ARG A 27 3.31 3.44 5.84
CA ARG A 27 3.87 2.92 4.58
C ARG A 27 2.91 1.96 3.88
N MET A 28 2.31 1.03 4.62
CA MET A 28 1.32 0.09 4.08
C MET A 28 0.08 0.81 3.55
N GLU A 29 -0.40 1.84 4.26
CA GLU A 29 -1.52 2.66 3.81
C GLU A 29 -1.17 3.43 2.52
N LEU A 30 0.02 4.01 2.44
CA LEU A 30 0.50 4.68 1.24
C LEU A 30 0.56 3.72 0.06
N GLU A 31 1.19 2.55 0.22
CA GLU A 31 1.28 1.53 -0.83
C GLU A 31 -0.11 1.05 -1.29
N ARG A 32 -1.06 0.87 -0.35
CA ARG A 32 -2.46 0.55 -0.64
C ARG A 32 -3.13 1.64 -1.47
N ARG A 33 -2.99 2.91 -1.06
CA ARG A 33 -3.63 4.07 -1.72
C ARG A 33 -3.09 4.27 -3.14
N VAL A 34 -1.77 4.16 -3.28
CA VAL A 34 -1.07 4.16 -4.56
C VAL A 34 -1.64 3.09 -5.48
N LEU A 35 -1.64 1.84 -5.01
CA LEU A 35 -2.05 0.70 -5.81
C LEU A 35 -3.48 0.87 -6.34
N LYS A 36 -4.41 1.33 -5.49
CA LYS A 36 -5.79 1.63 -5.87
C LYS A 36 -5.87 2.71 -6.94
N SER A 37 -5.17 3.82 -6.74
CA SER A 37 -5.13 4.95 -7.67
C SER A 37 -4.60 4.54 -9.04
N PHE A 38 -3.53 3.73 -9.04
CA PHE A 38 -2.87 3.26 -10.24
C PHE A 38 -3.73 2.32 -11.07
N ILE A 39 -4.35 1.34 -10.42
CA ILE A 39 -5.27 0.41 -11.09
C ILE A 39 -6.47 1.16 -11.66
N ARG A 40 -7.03 2.13 -10.92
CA ARG A 40 -8.16 2.94 -11.39
C ARG A 40 -7.84 3.73 -12.66
N VAL A 41 -6.70 4.44 -12.68
CA VAL A 41 -6.27 5.19 -13.87
C VAL A 41 -6.03 4.27 -15.06
N PHE A 42 -5.35 3.14 -14.82
CA PHE A 42 -5.09 2.17 -15.88
C PHE A 42 -6.39 1.63 -16.48
N CYS A 43 -7.31 1.18 -15.61
CA CYS A 43 -8.61 0.64 -16.00
C CYS A 43 -9.43 1.64 -16.82
N ARG A 44 -9.51 2.89 -16.36
CA ARG A 44 -10.28 3.94 -17.06
C ARG A 44 -9.73 4.21 -18.46
N ASN A 45 -8.40 4.28 -18.61
CA ASN A 45 -7.80 4.67 -19.87
C ASN A 45 -7.59 3.50 -20.86
N HIS A 46 -7.45 2.25 -20.37
CA HIS A 46 -7.26 1.08 -21.26
C HIS A 46 -8.56 0.35 -21.56
N HIS A 47 -9.49 0.30 -20.62
CA HIS A 47 -10.72 -0.48 -20.75
C HIS A 47 -11.97 0.39 -20.87
N GLY A 48 -11.83 1.73 -20.89
CA GLY A 48 -12.96 2.65 -20.97
C GLY A 48 -13.89 2.62 -19.77
N ALA A 49 -13.46 2.04 -18.64
CA ALA A 49 -14.30 1.93 -17.45
C ALA A 49 -14.57 3.31 -16.83
N GLY A 50 -15.83 3.56 -16.45
CA GLY A 50 -16.28 4.85 -15.91
C GLY A 50 -15.78 5.13 -14.49
N GLN A 51 -16.69 5.12 -13.52
CA GLN A 51 -16.36 5.34 -12.11
C GLN A 51 -15.85 4.08 -11.41
N GLU A 52 -16.43 2.93 -11.77
CA GLU A 52 -16.09 1.62 -11.20
C GLU A 52 -14.95 0.93 -11.96
N LEU A 53 -14.29 -0.02 -11.29
CA LEU A 53 -13.30 -0.89 -11.93
C LEU A 53 -14.01 -1.97 -12.76
N CYS A 54 -13.44 -2.34 -13.90
CA CYS A 54 -13.86 -3.57 -14.57
C CYS A 54 -13.49 -4.80 -13.72
N THR A 55 -14.15 -5.93 -13.98
CA THR A 55 -13.96 -7.19 -13.25
C THR A 55 -12.48 -7.60 -13.16
N ASP A 56 -11.74 -7.50 -14.26
CA ASP A 56 -10.33 -7.85 -14.31
C ASP A 56 -9.46 -6.96 -13.41
N CYS A 57 -9.70 -5.65 -13.44
CA CYS A 57 -8.94 -4.70 -12.61
C CYS A 57 -9.32 -4.80 -11.13
N ALA A 58 -10.58 -5.13 -10.83
CA ALA A 58 -11.04 -5.41 -9.47
C ALA A 58 -10.36 -6.66 -8.90
N ASP A 59 -10.29 -7.75 -9.68
CA ASP A 59 -9.58 -8.98 -9.30
C ASP A 59 -8.08 -8.72 -9.07
N LEU A 60 -7.42 -8.00 -9.99
CA LEU A 60 -6.03 -7.62 -9.84
C LEU A 60 -5.79 -6.80 -8.56
N GLN A 61 -6.69 -5.86 -8.25
CA GLN A 61 -6.61 -5.05 -7.04
C GLN A 61 -6.76 -5.91 -5.78
N ALA A 62 -7.77 -6.76 -5.71
CA ALA A 62 -8.01 -7.64 -4.57
C ALA A 62 -6.82 -8.57 -4.34
N TYR A 63 -6.30 -9.18 -5.41
CA TYR A 63 -5.11 -10.01 -5.36
C TYR A 63 -3.90 -9.26 -4.81
N ALA A 64 -3.62 -8.06 -5.35
CA ALA A 64 -2.46 -7.28 -4.97
C ALA A 64 -2.53 -6.78 -3.51
N LEU A 65 -3.72 -6.40 -3.03
CA LEU A 65 -3.95 -6.02 -1.64
C LEU A 65 -3.73 -7.19 -0.68
N LYS A 66 -4.25 -8.37 -1.00
CA LYS A 66 -4.04 -9.59 -0.22
C LYS A 66 -2.56 -9.95 -0.09
N ARG A 67 -1.77 -9.74 -1.16
CA ARG A 67 -0.31 -9.95 -1.13
C ARG A 67 0.44 -8.90 -0.32
N LEU A 68 -0.04 -7.66 -0.33
CA LEU A 68 0.53 -6.58 0.49
C LEU A 68 0.34 -6.87 1.99
N GLU A 69 -0.85 -7.31 2.39
CA GLU A 69 -1.19 -7.62 3.78
C GLU A 69 -0.45 -8.86 4.32
N ARG A 70 -0.28 -9.89 3.47
CA ARG A 70 0.35 -11.17 3.85
C ARG A 70 1.87 -11.19 3.64
N CYS A 71 2.52 -10.04 3.50
CA CYS A 71 3.97 -10.00 3.30
C CYS A 71 4.68 -10.48 4.58
N PRO A 72 5.56 -11.51 4.50
CA PRO A 72 6.21 -12.07 5.68
C PRO A 72 7.40 -11.25 6.19
N TYR A 73 7.88 -10.28 5.40
CA TYR A 73 9.07 -9.51 5.71
C TYR A 73 8.77 -8.29 6.56
N ASP A 74 9.61 -8.07 7.57
CA ASP A 74 9.66 -6.83 8.34
C ASP A 74 11.13 -6.42 8.60
N PRO A 75 11.62 -5.28 8.07
CA PRO A 75 10.89 -4.34 7.22
C PRO A 75 10.60 -4.91 5.82
N LYS A 76 9.37 -4.69 5.32
CA LYS A 76 8.95 -5.14 3.99
C LYS A 76 9.85 -4.56 2.88
N PRO A 77 10.56 -5.37 2.08
CA PRO A 77 11.32 -4.88 0.95
C PRO A 77 10.38 -4.37 -0.14
N LYS A 78 10.92 -3.62 -1.10
CA LYS A 78 10.16 -3.28 -2.31
C LYS A 78 9.84 -4.54 -3.09
N CYS A 79 8.63 -4.66 -3.63
CA CYS A 79 8.22 -5.83 -4.43
C CYS A 79 9.17 -6.11 -5.61
N LYS A 80 9.75 -5.07 -6.22
CA LYS A 80 10.74 -5.21 -7.32
C LYS A 80 12.04 -5.89 -6.88
N LYS A 81 12.48 -5.66 -5.63
CA LYS A 81 13.71 -6.19 -5.03
C LYS A 81 13.40 -7.28 -3.98
N CYS A 82 12.22 -7.88 -4.02
CA CYS A 82 11.77 -8.84 -3.03
C CYS A 82 12.47 -10.19 -3.24
N PRO A 83 13.04 -10.82 -2.19
CA PRO A 83 13.76 -12.10 -2.33
C PRO A 83 12.82 -13.23 -2.77
N THR A 84 11.61 -13.27 -2.20
CA THR A 84 10.57 -14.22 -2.60
C THR A 84 9.59 -13.55 -3.54
N HIS A 85 9.51 -14.02 -4.79
CA HIS A 85 8.52 -13.55 -5.76
C HIS A 85 7.14 -14.18 -5.48
N CYS A 86 6.41 -13.60 -4.52
CA CYS A 86 5.10 -14.10 -4.07
C CYS A 86 3.92 -13.81 -5.03
N TYR A 87 4.15 -13.06 -6.12
CA TYR A 87 3.16 -12.83 -7.16
C TYR A 87 3.18 -13.97 -8.16
N ARG A 88 2.00 -14.51 -8.51
CA ARG A 88 1.87 -15.39 -9.66
C ARG A 88 2.32 -14.65 -10.93
N PRO A 89 2.92 -15.35 -11.92
CA PRO A 89 3.50 -14.72 -13.11
C PRO A 89 2.53 -13.85 -13.91
N ASP A 90 1.30 -14.32 -14.10
CA ASP A 90 0.21 -13.61 -14.79
C ASP A 90 -0.15 -12.29 -14.10
N TYR A 91 -0.42 -12.32 -12.79
CA TYR A 91 -0.68 -11.11 -12.01
C TYR A 91 0.54 -10.18 -11.96
N ARG A 92 1.76 -10.74 -11.96
CA ARG A 92 3.00 -9.97 -11.97
C ARG A 92 3.17 -9.16 -13.27
N MET A 93 2.81 -9.74 -14.41
CA MET A 93 2.85 -9.02 -15.69
C MET A 93 1.82 -7.89 -15.70
N ARG A 94 0.57 -8.20 -15.35
CA ARG A 94 -0.54 -7.23 -15.29
C ARG A 94 -0.20 -6.06 -14.36
N ILE A 95 0.31 -6.33 -13.16
CA ILE A 95 0.64 -5.24 -12.23
C ILE A 95 1.84 -4.40 -12.70
N LYS A 96 2.82 -5.00 -13.38
CA LYS A 96 3.95 -4.23 -13.95
C LYS A 96 3.45 -3.25 -15.01
N GLU A 97 2.53 -3.67 -15.85
CA GLU A 97 1.92 -2.83 -16.88
C GLU A 97 1.17 -1.65 -16.25
N VAL A 98 0.30 -1.92 -15.27
CA VAL A 98 -0.40 -0.90 -14.48
C VAL A 98 0.60 0.09 -13.86
N MET A 99 1.66 -0.39 -13.21
CA MET A 99 2.66 0.47 -12.57
C MET A 99 3.41 1.33 -13.58
N LYS A 100 3.77 0.78 -14.74
CA LYS A 100 4.48 1.50 -15.81
C LYS A 100 3.61 2.61 -16.39
N TYR A 101 2.39 2.27 -16.80
CA TYR A 101 1.49 3.23 -17.43
C TYR A 101 1.04 4.32 -16.46
N SER A 102 0.51 3.92 -15.30
CA SER A 102 -0.04 4.88 -14.34
C SER A 102 1.06 5.76 -13.75
N GLY A 103 2.28 5.24 -13.58
CA GLY A 103 3.46 6.02 -13.26
C GLY A 103 3.63 7.19 -14.23
N ILE A 104 3.78 6.90 -15.52
CA ILE A 104 3.94 7.90 -16.61
C ILE A 104 2.75 8.87 -16.65
N TYR A 105 1.53 8.37 -16.46
CA TYR A 105 0.32 9.19 -16.47
C TYR A 105 0.35 10.29 -15.40
N TYR A 106 0.73 9.96 -14.16
CA TYR A 106 0.80 10.96 -13.08
C TYR A 106 1.96 11.95 -13.26
N VAL A 107 3.08 11.53 -13.89
CA VAL A 107 4.19 12.44 -14.27
C VAL A 107 3.70 13.55 -15.17
N LYS A 108 3.01 13.16 -16.25
CA LYS A 108 2.61 14.06 -17.33
C LYS A 108 1.60 15.12 -16.87
N ARG A 109 0.95 14.93 -15.72
CA ARG A 109 -0.04 15.87 -15.15
C ARG A 109 0.46 16.65 -13.94
N GLY A 110 1.77 16.85 -13.80
CA GLY A 110 2.33 17.79 -12.82
C GLY A 110 2.39 17.28 -11.38
N ARG A 111 2.25 15.96 -11.15
CA ARG A 111 2.46 15.34 -9.82
C ARG A 111 3.87 14.77 -9.71
N LEU A 112 4.88 15.61 -9.96
CA LEU A 112 6.31 15.23 -9.88
C LEU A 112 6.74 14.78 -8.46
N ASP A 113 6.09 15.27 -7.40
CA ASP A 113 6.30 14.81 -6.01
C ASP A 113 6.08 13.30 -5.85
N TRP A 114 5.20 12.73 -6.67
CA TRP A 114 4.85 11.31 -6.64
C TRP A 114 5.92 10.43 -7.29
N LEU A 115 6.68 10.96 -8.25
CA LEU A 115 7.73 10.24 -8.97
C LEU A 115 9.04 10.12 -8.19
N VAL A 116 9.46 11.19 -7.54
CA VAL A 116 10.74 11.22 -6.81
C VAL A 116 10.71 10.18 -5.68
N ARG A 117 9.55 10.00 -5.03
CA ARG A 117 9.33 8.95 -4.03
C ARG A 117 9.20 7.53 -4.61
N TYR A 118 8.75 7.39 -5.86
CA TYR A 118 8.50 6.08 -6.49
C TYR A 118 9.72 5.51 -7.24
N PHE A 119 10.51 6.37 -7.89
CA PHE A 119 11.64 5.97 -8.74
C PHE A 119 12.97 5.87 -7.96
N MET A 120 13.12 6.57 -6.83
CA MET A 120 14.33 6.58 -5.98
C MET A 120 14.15 6.02 -4.54
N ILE A 121 13.01 5.37 -4.25
CA ILE A 121 12.66 4.56 -3.04
C ILE A 121 13.49 3.30 -2.75
#